data_AF-A0A954X8R7-F1
#
_entry.id   AF-A0A954X8R7-F1
#
_cell.length_a   1.000
_cell.length_b   1.000
_cell.length_c   1.000
_cell.angle_alpha   90.00
_cell.angle_beta   90.00
_cell.angle_gamma   90.00
#
_symmetry.space_group_name_H-M   'P 1'
#
loop_
_entity.id
_entity.type
_entity.pdbx_description
1 polymer ?
#
loop_
_entity_poly.entity_id
_entity_poly.type
_entity_poly.pdbx_seq_one_letter_code
_entity_poly.pdbx_strand_id
1 'polypeptide(L)'
;QASNALLVSPHLLSYFSPIVGGASHGERFLVDSNLDWGQDLPELRNEMHRLGYRRIALQYFGTASPAAYGVDSIPLGPDIRDCQGVAVSKTFLWGAYTGGRDPFRKFRDIEPIGSAGYSIAIYDLKDARVREAAQFAISAGVPR
;
A
#
# COMPACT_ATOMS: atom_id res chain seq x y z
N GLN A 1 20.09 20.63 -34.56
CA GLN A 1 20.95 21.19 -33.50
C GLN A 1 20.22 22.35 -32.84
N ALA A 2 20.47 22.54 -31.54
CA ALA A 2 20.05 23.62 -30.62
C ALA A 2 18.53 23.69 -30.33
N SER A 3 18.06 23.17 -29.20
CA SER A 3 18.20 23.69 -27.82
C SER A 3 17.44 25.00 -27.61
N ASN A 4 16.35 24.93 -26.86
CA ASN A 4 16.05 26.01 -25.92
C ASN A 4 15.34 25.45 -24.69
N ALA A 5 16.13 25.30 -23.62
CA ALA A 5 15.64 25.19 -22.26
C ALA A 5 15.36 26.62 -21.78
N LEU A 6 14.09 26.97 -21.61
CA LEU A 6 13.72 28.15 -20.83
C LEU A 6 12.84 27.70 -19.67
N LEU A 7 13.52 27.58 -18.54
CA LEU A 7 13.07 27.69 -17.16
C LEU A 7 11.66 28.28 -17.00
N VAL A 8 10.69 27.41 -16.73
CA VAL A 8 9.54 27.75 -15.91
C VAL A 8 9.51 26.72 -14.78
N SER A 9 9.80 27.21 -13.58
CA SER A 9 9.69 26.52 -12.29
C SER A 9 8.58 25.46 -12.27
N PRO A 10 8.87 24.18 -11.95
CA PRO A 10 7.83 23.20 -11.80
C PRO A 10 7.23 23.40 -10.41
N HIS A 11 6.20 24.23 -10.32
CA HIS A 11 5.27 24.12 -9.20
C HIS A 11 4.57 22.76 -9.33
N LEU A 12 5.17 21.75 -8.68
CA LEU A 12 4.50 20.51 -8.32
C LEU A 12 3.15 20.88 -7.73
N LEU A 13 2.09 20.68 -8.50
CA LEU A 13 0.76 20.45 -7.97
C LEU A 13 0.75 19.05 -7.34
N SER A 14 1.54 18.86 -6.29
CA SER A 14 1.23 17.87 -5.26
C SER A 14 -0.05 18.37 -4.61
N TYR A 15 -1.18 17.83 -5.05
CA TYR A 15 -2.47 18.07 -4.43
C TYR A 15 -2.40 17.52 -2.99
N PHE A 16 -2.05 18.39 -2.06
CA PHE A 16 -2.29 18.18 -0.65
C PHE A 16 -3.81 18.27 -0.44
N SER A 17 -4.40 17.25 0.19
CA SER A 17 -5.74 17.36 0.79
C SER A 17 -5.58 17.67 2.28
N PRO A 18 -5.68 18.95 2.71
CA PRO A 18 -5.90 19.28 4.10
C PRO A 18 -7.40 19.29 4.42
N ILE A 19 -7.75 18.87 5.64
CA ILE A 19 -8.98 19.19 6.39
C ILE A 19 -10.18 18.25 6.18
N VAL A 20 -10.25 17.26 7.09
CA VAL A 20 -11.37 16.95 8.02
C VAL A 20 -12.73 17.57 7.68
N GLY A 21 -13.72 16.72 7.38
CA GLY A 21 -15.09 17.15 7.12
C GLY A 21 -16.17 16.12 7.43
N GLY A 22 -16.17 15.58 8.66
CA GLY A 22 -17.40 15.11 9.31
C GLY A 22 -18.04 13.79 8.81
N ALA A 23 -18.70 13.12 9.74
CA ALA A 23 -19.39 11.86 9.51
C ALA A 23 -20.48 11.96 8.43
N SER A 24 -20.72 10.83 7.75
CA SER A 24 -21.81 10.51 6.82
C SER A 24 -21.64 10.96 5.35
N HIS A 25 -21.26 9.98 4.50
CA HIS A 25 -21.38 9.93 3.04
C HIS A 25 -20.28 10.49 2.11
N GLY A 26 -19.03 10.62 2.56
CA GLY A 26 -17.90 11.07 1.73
C GLY A 26 -17.20 10.02 0.83
N GLU A 27 -17.81 8.86 0.55
CA GLU A 27 -17.08 7.69 0.02
C GLU A 27 -16.68 7.73 -1.47
N ARG A 28 -16.96 8.79 -2.26
CA ARG A 28 -16.90 8.60 -3.72
C ARG A 28 -15.71 9.11 -4.51
N PHE A 29 -14.99 10.17 -4.17
CA PHE A 29 -13.91 10.64 -5.05
C PHE A 29 -12.92 11.54 -4.36
N LEU A 30 -11.90 10.99 -3.70
CA LEU A 30 -10.62 11.69 -3.45
C LEU A 30 -9.50 10.66 -3.15
N VAL A 31 -9.32 9.69 -4.04
CA VAL A 31 -8.10 8.86 -4.06
C VAL A 31 -7.34 9.24 -5.32
N ASP A 32 -6.11 9.70 -5.11
CA ASP A 32 -5.23 10.29 -6.12
C ASP A 32 -4.90 9.26 -7.22
N SER A 33 -4.99 9.67 -8.50
CA SER A 33 -4.67 8.84 -9.67
C SER A 33 -3.25 8.27 -9.65
N ASN A 34 -2.36 8.87 -8.86
CA ASN A 34 -1.00 8.38 -8.66
C ASN A 34 -0.92 7.00 -8.00
N LEU A 35 -1.89 6.65 -7.14
CA LEU A 35 -1.93 5.34 -6.49
C LEU A 35 -2.33 4.23 -7.45
N ASP A 36 -3.12 4.55 -8.48
CA ASP A 36 -3.52 3.56 -9.49
C ASP A 36 -2.36 3.19 -10.41
N TRP A 37 -1.42 4.11 -10.65
CA TRP A 37 -0.34 3.97 -11.63
C TRP A 37 0.94 3.30 -11.11
N GLY A 38 1.01 2.90 -9.84
CA GLY A 38 2.16 2.14 -9.34
C GLY A 38 3.35 2.96 -8.88
N GLN A 39 3.17 4.24 -8.54
CA GLN A 39 4.27 5.13 -8.16
C GLN A 39 5.17 4.57 -7.03
N ASP A 40 4.57 3.90 -6.03
CA ASP A 40 5.30 3.37 -4.88
C ASP A 40 5.77 1.91 -5.04
N LEU A 41 5.46 1.25 -6.18
CA LEU A 41 5.92 -0.12 -6.44
C LEU A 41 7.45 -0.24 -6.64
N PRO A 42 8.15 0.70 -7.32
CA PRO A 42 9.61 0.73 -7.30
C PRO A 42 10.19 0.82 -5.89
N GLU A 43 9.56 1.62 -5.02
CA GLU A 43 10.03 1.78 -3.64
C GLU A 43 9.73 0.54 -2.80
N LEU A 44 8.62 -0.16 -3.08
CA LEU A 44 8.34 -1.46 -2.48
C LEU A 44 9.41 -2.49 -2.83
N ARG A 45 9.86 -2.49 -4.09
CA ARG A 45 11.00 -3.33 -4.50
C ARG A 45 12.27 -2.95 -3.74
N ASN A 46 12.57 -1.67 -3.58
CA ASN A 46 13.76 -1.21 -2.84
C ASN A 46 13.71 -1.64 -1.37
N GLU A 47 12.57 -1.48 -0.71
CA GLU A 47 12.37 -1.90 0.68
C GLU A 47 12.46 -3.42 0.83
N MET A 48 11.93 -4.21 -0.12
CA MET A 48 12.13 -5.66 -0.14
C MET A 48 13.62 -6.02 -0.21
N HIS A 49 14.39 -5.34 -1.07
CA HIS A 49 15.84 -5.55 -1.14
C HIS A 49 16.54 -5.18 0.17
N ARG A 50 16.20 -4.04 0.77
CA ARG A 50 16.75 -3.56 2.06
C ARG A 50 16.48 -4.54 3.20
N LEU A 51 15.29 -5.13 3.23
CA LEU A 51 14.84 -6.10 4.24
C LEU A 51 15.31 -7.54 3.95
N GLY A 52 15.87 -7.80 2.78
CA GLY A 52 16.23 -9.15 2.33
C GLY A 52 15.03 -10.05 2.03
N TYR A 53 13.89 -9.46 1.66
CA TYR A 53 12.66 -10.17 1.34
C TYR A 53 12.65 -10.57 -0.13
N ARG A 54 12.43 -11.86 -0.39
CA ARG A 54 12.28 -12.38 -1.75
C ARG A 54 10.85 -12.23 -2.25
N ARG A 55 9.86 -12.49 -1.38
CA ARG A 55 8.44 -12.47 -1.72
C ARG A 55 7.61 -11.84 -0.60
N ILE A 56 6.62 -11.04 -0.97
CA ILE A 56 5.73 -10.38 -0.02
C ILE A 56 4.26 -10.69 -0.31
N ALA A 57 3.46 -10.82 0.74
CA ALA A 57 2.01 -10.84 0.63
C ALA A 57 1.53 -9.40 0.43
N LEU A 58 0.79 -9.13 -0.64
CA LEU A 58 0.46 -7.76 -1.03
C LEU A 58 -1.06 -7.59 -1.07
N GLN A 59 -1.54 -6.61 -0.31
CA GLN A 59 -2.84 -5.99 -0.52
C GLN A 59 -2.61 -4.57 -1.03
N TYR A 60 -2.74 -4.39 -2.33
CA TYR A 60 -2.42 -3.16 -3.03
C TYR A 60 -3.68 -2.56 -3.63
N PHE A 61 -3.89 -1.26 -3.41
CA PHE A 61 -5.09 -0.55 -3.89
C PHE A 61 -5.02 -0.25 -5.39
N GLY A 62 -3.82 -0.03 -5.93
CA GLY A 62 -3.67 0.37 -7.33
C GLY A 62 -3.86 -0.79 -8.32
N THR A 63 -3.88 -0.44 -9.60
CA THR A 63 -4.14 -1.39 -10.70
C THR A 63 -2.88 -1.80 -11.47
N ALA A 64 -1.79 -1.05 -11.30
CA ALA A 64 -0.50 -1.37 -11.90
C ALA A 64 0.02 -2.74 -11.45
N SER A 65 0.62 -3.50 -12.37
CA SER A 65 1.16 -4.84 -12.09
C SER A 65 2.44 -4.76 -11.24
N PRO A 66 2.48 -5.29 -9.99
CA PRO A 66 3.70 -5.29 -9.17
C PRO A 66 4.89 -5.97 -9.86
N ALA A 67 4.61 -7.04 -10.61
CA ALA A 67 5.63 -7.78 -11.35
C ALA A 67 6.33 -6.93 -12.42
N ALA A 68 5.62 -5.95 -13.03
CA ALA A 68 6.22 -5.03 -13.99
C ALA A 68 7.29 -4.10 -13.37
N TYR A 69 7.27 -3.94 -12.05
CA TYR A 69 8.25 -3.17 -11.27
C TYR A 69 9.25 -4.08 -10.53
N GLY A 70 9.25 -5.38 -10.83
CA GLY A 70 10.15 -6.35 -10.20
C GLY A 70 9.78 -6.69 -8.75
N VAL A 71 8.53 -6.45 -8.34
CA VAL A 71 8.01 -6.87 -7.04
C VAL A 71 7.49 -8.31 -7.15
N ASP A 72 8.18 -9.27 -6.53
CA ASP A 72 7.67 -10.64 -6.36
C ASP A 72 6.66 -10.63 -5.21
N SER A 73 5.38 -10.57 -5.56
CA SER A 73 4.28 -10.57 -4.61
C SER A 73 3.19 -11.55 -4.99
N ILE A 74 2.48 -12.04 -3.98
CA ILE A 74 1.20 -12.73 -4.15
C ILE A 74 0.11 -11.95 -3.42
N PRO A 75 -1.17 -12.09 -3.80
CA PRO A 75 -2.27 -11.49 -3.05
C PRO A 75 -2.25 -11.92 -1.58
N LEU A 76 -2.63 -11.02 -0.68
CA LEU A 76 -2.84 -11.37 0.73
C LEU A 76 -3.97 -12.41 0.82
N GLY A 77 -3.61 -13.65 1.15
CA GLY A 77 -4.53 -14.79 1.14
C GLY A 77 -3.98 -15.98 1.93
N PRO A 78 -4.64 -17.16 1.87
CA PRO A 78 -4.20 -18.35 2.60
C PRO A 78 -2.76 -18.83 2.27
N ASP A 79 -2.24 -18.47 1.10
CA ASP A 79 -0.98 -18.98 0.57
C ASP A 79 0.27 -18.14 0.93
N ILE A 80 0.19 -17.29 1.96
CA ILE A 80 1.27 -16.37 2.34
C ILE A 80 2.41 -17.02 3.15
N ARG A 81 2.42 -18.35 3.30
CA ARG A 81 3.41 -19.09 4.11
C ARG A 81 4.85 -18.91 3.61
N ASP A 82 5.03 -18.72 2.31
CA ASP A 82 6.34 -18.51 1.68
C ASP A 82 6.74 -17.02 1.60
N CYS A 83 5.94 -16.12 2.14
CA CYS A 83 6.22 -14.69 2.18
C CYS A 83 7.04 -14.33 3.42
N GLN A 84 7.94 -13.37 3.29
CA GLN A 84 8.68 -12.82 4.44
C GLN A 84 7.94 -11.68 5.14
N GLY A 85 7.04 -11.00 4.44
CA GLY A 85 6.28 -9.88 5.00
C GLY A 85 4.87 -9.75 4.41
N VAL A 86 4.15 -8.78 4.93
CA VAL A 86 2.87 -8.29 4.39
C VAL A 86 3.02 -6.81 4.04
N ALA A 87 2.64 -6.43 2.84
CA ALA A 87 2.51 -5.05 2.41
C ALA A 87 1.04 -4.70 2.21
N VAL A 88 0.59 -3.61 2.81
CA VAL A 88 -0.81 -3.16 2.77
C VAL A 88 -0.86 -1.68 2.37
N SER A 89 -1.63 -1.36 1.34
CA SER A 89 -1.90 0.03 0.99
C SER A 89 -2.57 0.77 2.16
N LYS A 90 -2.08 1.96 2.49
CA LYS A 90 -2.62 2.80 3.56
C LYS A 90 -4.08 3.19 3.31
N THR A 91 -4.54 3.21 2.06
CA THR A 91 -5.95 3.31 1.71
C THR A 91 -6.82 2.28 2.45
N PHE A 92 -6.39 1.01 2.43
CA PHE A 92 -7.07 -0.06 3.15
C PHE A 92 -6.85 0.05 4.66
N LEU A 93 -5.65 0.43 5.08
CA LEU A 93 -5.39 0.70 6.50
C LEU A 93 -6.25 1.84 7.03
N TRP A 94 -6.68 2.83 6.26
CA TRP A 94 -7.61 3.86 6.72
C TRP A 94 -9.08 3.43 6.69
N GLY A 95 -9.35 2.18 6.30
CA GLY A 95 -10.70 1.61 6.28
C GLY A 95 -11.47 1.89 4.98
N ALA A 96 -10.87 2.59 4.02
CA ALA A 96 -11.50 2.83 2.72
C ALA A 96 -11.64 1.51 1.93
N TYR A 97 -12.73 1.37 1.17
CA TYR A 97 -13.03 0.20 0.33
C TYR A 97 -13.12 -1.14 1.08
N THR A 98 -13.36 -1.10 2.40
CA THR A 98 -13.48 -2.31 3.23
C THR A 98 -14.93 -2.82 3.39
N GLY A 99 -15.91 -2.12 2.80
CA GLY A 99 -17.32 -2.52 2.84
C GLY A 99 -17.88 -2.68 4.26
N GLY A 100 -17.36 -1.89 5.21
CA GLY A 100 -17.77 -1.92 6.62
C GLY A 100 -17.24 -3.10 7.46
N ARG A 101 -16.46 -4.03 6.88
CA ARG A 101 -15.90 -5.19 7.61
C ARG A 101 -14.55 -4.94 8.28
N ASP A 102 -13.84 -3.93 7.78
CA ASP A 102 -12.54 -3.48 8.27
C ASP A 102 -11.55 -4.62 8.60
N PRO A 103 -11.16 -5.43 7.58
CA PRO A 103 -10.27 -6.57 7.77
C PRO A 103 -8.86 -6.14 8.24
N PHE A 104 -8.49 -4.88 8.05
CA PHE A 104 -7.14 -4.38 8.35
C PHE A 104 -7.00 -3.70 9.71
N ARG A 105 -8.05 -3.65 10.53
CA ARG A 105 -8.00 -2.98 11.84
C ARG A 105 -6.84 -3.42 12.73
N LYS A 106 -6.52 -4.72 12.77
CA LYS A 106 -5.44 -5.26 13.60
C LYS A 106 -4.05 -4.81 13.13
N PHE A 107 -3.89 -4.46 11.86
CA PHE A 107 -2.63 -3.92 11.35
C PHE A 107 -2.36 -2.48 11.83
N ARG A 108 -3.39 -1.72 12.23
CA ARG A 108 -3.22 -0.34 12.74
C ARG A 108 -2.58 -0.28 14.12
N ASP A 109 -2.72 -1.35 14.90
CA ASP A 109 -2.14 -1.46 16.24
C ASP A 109 -0.69 -1.95 16.22
N ILE A 110 -0.15 -2.21 15.03
CA ILE A 110 1.20 -2.71 14.80
C ILE A 110 1.98 -1.62 14.06
N GLU A 111 3.13 -1.23 14.61
CA GLU A 111 4.04 -0.33 13.91
C GLU A 111 4.65 -1.05 12.70
N PRO A 112 4.52 -0.52 11.47
CA PRO A 112 5.15 -1.11 10.31
C PRO A 112 6.68 -1.02 10.40
N ILE A 113 7.37 -2.02 9.84
CA ILE A 113 8.84 -2.07 9.80
C ILE A 113 9.44 -1.21 8.67
N GLY A 114 8.59 -0.67 7.82
CA GLY A 114 8.93 0.16 6.67
C GLY A 114 7.69 0.66 5.94
N SER A 115 7.89 1.61 5.05
CA SER A 115 6.86 2.13 4.16
C SER A 115 7.47 2.30 2.79
N ALA A 116 6.85 1.75 1.76
CA ALA A 116 7.20 2.06 0.39
C ALA A 116 6.48 3.35 -0.01
N GLY A 117 7.28 4.40 -0.18
CA GLY A 117 6.79 5.77 -0.31
C GLY A 117 5.86 6.13 0.85
N TYR A 118 4.79 6.84 0.52
CA TYR A 118 3.79 7.22 1.51
C TYR A 118 2.59 6.28 1.54
N SER A 119 2.42 5.38 0.56
CA SER A 119 1.14 4.69 0.35
C SER A 119 1.10 3.20 0.71
N ILE A 120 2.23 2.52 0.96
CA ILE A 120 2.24 1.08 1.26
C ILE A 120 3.03 0.83 2.55
N ALA A 121 2.36 0.37 3.60
CA ALA A 121 3.02 -0.02 4.84
C ALA A 121 3.50 -1.49 4.76
N ILE A 122 4.66 -1.77 5.34
CA ILE A 122 5.32 -3.08 5.30
C ILE A 122 5.43 -3.65 6.73
N TYR A 123 5.04 -4.91 6.88
CA TYR A 123 5.01 -5.64 8.15
C TYR A 123 5.81 -6.94 8.06
N ASP A 124 6.54 -7.29 9.11
CA ASP A 124 7.35 -8.52 9.16
C ASP A 124 6.51 -9.72 9.64
N LEU A 125 6.46 -10.80 8.85
CA LEU A 125 5.74 -12.03 9.24
C LEU A 125 6.45 -12.80 10.37
N LYS A 126 7.67 -12.43 10.77
CA LYS A 126 8.31 -12.91 12.00
C LYS A 126 7.60 -12.42 13.27
N ASP A 127 6.92 -11.28 13.22
CA ASP A 127 6.09 -10.80 14.33
C ASP A 127 4.78 -11.62 14.41
N ALA A 128 4.50 -12.19 15.58
CA ALA A 128 3.30 -12.96 15.82
C ALA A 128 2.01 -12.14 15.65
N ARG A 129 2.05 -10.85 16.00
CA ARG A 129 0.92 -9.93 15.86
C ARG A 129 0.58 -9.72 14.40
N VAL A 130 1.60 -9.64 13.52
CA VAL A 130 1.42 -9.51 12.07
C VAL A 130 0.79 -10.76 11.49
N ARG A 131 1.23 -11.96 11.92
CA ARG A 131 0.61 -13.22 11.49
C ARG A 131 -0.85 -13.30 11.91
N GLU A 132 -1.15 -12.91 13.14
CA GLU A 132 -2.53 -12.88 13.65
C GLU A 132 -3.40 -11.86 12.88
N ALA A 133 -2.85 -10.67 12.59
CA ALA A 133 -3.52 -9.65 11.81
C ALA A 133 -3.79 -10.11 10.37
N ALA A 134 -2.81 -10.77 9.73
CA ALA A 134 -2.95 -11.33 8.40
C ALA A 134 -4.04 -12.42 8.37
N GLN A 135 -4.01 -13.35 9.32
CA GLN A 135 -5.02 -14.41 9.39
C GLN A 135 -6.42 -13.85 9.66
N PHE A 136 -6.51 -12.84 10.54
CA PHE A 136 -7.75 -12.12 10.77
C PHE A 136 -8.28 -11.47 9.48
N ALA A 137 -7.43 -10.76 8.73
CA ALA A 137 -7.81 -10.11 7.48
C ALA A 137 -8.28 -11.14 6.43
N ILE A 138 -7.58 -12.25 6.30
CA ILE A 138 -7.94 -13.36 5.39
C ILE A 138 -9.31 -13.94 5.77
N SER A 139 -9.57 -14.19 7.07
CA SER A 139 -10.85 -14.72 7.55
C SER A 139 -12.00 -13.72 7.43
N ALA A 140 -11.73 -12.42 7.58
CA ALA A 140 -12.72 -11.36 7.43
C ALA A 140 -13.08 -11.08 5.95
N GLY A 141 -12.28 -11.59 5.01
CA GLY A 141 -12.41 -11.38 3.58
C GLY A 141 -11.70 -10.10 3.16
N VAL A 142 -10.54 -10.26 2.51
CA VAL A 142 -9.82 -9.11 1.94
C VAL A 142 -10.57 -8.58 0.70
N PRO A 143 -10.64 -7.25 0.51
CA PRO A 143 -11.16 -6.66 -0.71
C PRO A 143 -10.31 -7.06 -1.91
N ARG A 144 -10.96 -7.21 -3.07
CA ARG A 144 -10.29 -7.49 -4.34
C ARG A 144 -9.62 -6.25 -4.90
#